data_AF-X0YJC2-F1
#
_entry.id   AF-X0YJC2-F1
#
_cell.length_a   1.000
_cell.length_b   1.000
_cell.length_c   1.000
_cell.angle_alpha   90.00
_cell.angle_beta   90.00
_cell.angle_gamma   90.00
#
_symmetry.space_group_name_H-M   'P 1'
#
loop_
_entity.id
_entity.type
_entity.pdbx_description
1 polymer ?
#
loop_
_entity_poly.entity_id
_entity_poly.type
_entity_poly.pdbx_seq_one_letter_code
_entity_poly.pdbx_strand_id
1 'polypeptide(L)'
;MRITLNISLEKLHNFDEINSIDEAVDIMEQSNRTPFTGTHYLITPEQEFWAHCSNLQTWAEHHYDTRLLHSNISFPLLRRLTEAGDPVAK
;
A
#
# COMPACT_ATOMS: atom_id res chain seq x y z
N MET A 1 -10.90 -2.51 -1.31
CA MET A 1 -9.55 -1.94 -1.21
C MET A 1 -9.24 -1.37 -2.59
N ARG A 2 -8.68 -0.16 -2.68
CA ARG A 2 -8.31 0.46 -3.96
C ARG A 2 -6.79 0.46 -4.01
N ILE A 3 -6.16 0.26 -5.17
CA ILE A 3 -4.70 0.43 -5.28
C ILE A 3 -4.34 1.83 -4.80
N THR A 4 -3.45 1.88 -3.81
CA THR A 4 -3.23 3.06 -2.97
C THR A 4 -2.16 3.98 -3.52
N LEU A 5 -1.26 3.49 -4.39
CA LEU A 5 -0.18 4.26 -4.99
C LEU A 5 -0.20 4.10 -6.51
N ASN A 6 -0.60 5.16 -7.21
CA ASN A 6 -0.47 5.27 -8.66
C ASN A 6 0.42 6.48 -8.97
N ILE A 7 1.73 6.24 -8.99
CA ILE A 7 2.75 7.28 -9.08
C ILE A 7 3.10 7.48 -10.56
N SER A 8 2.89 8.70 -11.09
CA SER A 8 3.43 9.06 -12.40
C SER A 8 4.94 8.96 -12.38
N LEU A 9 5.56 8.47 -13.45
CA LEU A 9 7.02 8.37 -13.57
C LEU A 9 7.71 9.72 -13.29
N GLU A 10 7.06 10.83 -13.63
CA GLU A 10 7.57 12.19 -13.37
C GLU A 10 7.63 12.56 -11.89
N LYS A 11 6.83 11.90 -11.05
CA LYS A 11 6.76 12.13 -9.61
C LYS A 11 7.58 11.11 -8.81
N LEU A 12 8.27 10.16 -9.45
CA LEU A 12 9.02 9.09 -8.78
C LEU A 12 10.07 9.64 -7.80
N HIS A 13 10.76 10.72 -8.16
CA HIS A 13 11.78 11.34 -7.30
C HIS A 13 11.21 11.78 -5.92
N ASN A 14 9.90 12.05 -5.83
CA ASN A 14 9.29 12.41 -4.55
C ASN A 14 9.17 11.22 -3.59
N PHE A 15 9.47 10.00 -4.06
CA PHE A 15 9.36 8.76 -3.31
C PHE A 15 10.71 8.06 -3.11
N ASP A 16 11.85 8.70 -3.45
CA ASP A 16 13.17 8.08 -3.32
C ASP A 16 13.58 7.83 -1.86
N GLU A 17 13.02 8.59 -0.92
CA GLU A 17 13.40 8.55 0.52
C GLU A 17 12.30 8.00 1.44
N ILE A 18 11.22 7.43 0.90
CA ILE A 18 10.13 6.91 1.75
C ILE A 18 10.56 5.68 2.54
N ASN A 19 10.10 5.60 3.78
CA ASN A 19 10.36 4.47 4.68
C ASN A 19 9.15 3.55 4.83
N SER A 20 7.95 3.99 4.44
CA SER A 20 6.73 3.20 4.52
C SER A 20 5.70 3.57 3.45
N ILE A 21 4.74 2.66 3.23
CA ILE A 21 3.58 2.92 2.39
C ILE A 21 2.69 4.04 2.95
N ASP A 22 2.59 4.18 4.28
CA ASP A 22 1.83 5.29 4.89
C ASP A 22 2.45 6.65 4.49
N GLU A 23 3.78 6.78 4.55
CA GLU A 23 4.50 8.00 4.13
C GLU A 23 4.29 8.31 2.64
N ALA A 24 4.29 7.27 1.79
CA ALA A 24 4.00 7.43 0.37
C ALA A 24 2.56 7.94 0.12
N VAL A 25 1.58 7.43 0.87
CA VAL A 25 0.18 7.90 0.76
C VAL A 25 0.08 9.36 1.17
N ASP A 26 0.74 9.76 2.26
CA ASP A 26 0.76 11.16 2.73
C ASP A 26 1.35 12.10 1.67
N ILE A 27 2.49 11.73 1.07
CA ILE A 27 3.12 12.52 -0.01
C ILE A 27 2.19 12.64 -1.21
N MET A 28 1.51 11.55 -1.58
CA MET A 28 0.59 11.54 -2.71
C MET A 28 -0.61 12.44 -2.45
N GLU A 29 -1.22 12.37 -1.26
CA GLU A 29 -2.33 13.25 -0.86
C GLU A 29 -1.93 14.72 -0.84
N GLN A 30 -0.74 15.04 -0.35
CA GLN A 30 -0.18 16.40 -0.39
C GLN A 30 0.01 16.90 -1.83
N SER A 31 0.49 16.03 -2.72
CA SER A 31 0.70 16.34 -4.15
C SER A 31 -0.61 16.47 -4.95
N ASN A 32 -1.72 15.97 -4.41
CA ASN A 32 -3.04 15.95 -5.05
C ASN A 32 -3.92 17.14 -4.65
N ARG A 33 -3.38 18.16 -3.97
CA ARG A 33 -4.11 19.40 -3.60
C ARG A 33 -4.46 20.30 -4.80
N THR A 34 -4.02 19.97 -6.01
CA THR A 34 -4.56 20.52 -7.27
C THR A 34 -5.75 19.67 -7.74
N PRO A 35 -6.89 20.27 -8.14
CA PRO A 35 -8.09 19.50 -8.50
C PRO A 35 -7.76 18.53 -9.63
N PHE A 36 -7.76 17.24 -9.28
CA PHE A 36 -7.45 16.16 -10.20
C PHE A 36 -8.50 16.14 -11.31
N THR A 37 -8.12 16.63 -12.50
CA THR A 37 -8.78 16.27 -13.74
C THR A 37 -8.51 14.79 -13.97
N GLY A 38 -9.46 13.95 -13.55
CA GLY A 38 -9.60 12.53 -13.85
C GLY A 38 -8.37 11.83 -14.44
N THR A 39 -7.44 11.38 -13.60
CA THR A 39 -6.61 10.24 -13.98
C THR A 39 -7.53 9.03 -14.01
N HIS A 40 -8.06 8.75 -15.18
CA HIS A 40 -8.83 7.56 -15.47
C HIS A 40 -7.93 6.36 -15.14
N TYR A 41 -8.36 5.54 -14.18
CA TYR A 41 -7.67 4.31 -13.82
C TYR A 41 -7.71 3.40 -15.05
N LEU A 42 -6.57 3.21 -15.71
CA LEU A 42 -6.41 2.31 -16.87
C LEU A 42 -6.02 0.90 -16.41
N ILE A 43 -6.53 0.46 -15.26
CA ILE A 43 -6.35 -0.91 -14.78
C ILE A 43 -7.69 -1.59 -14.69
N THR A 44 -7.74 -2.85 -15.12
CA THR A 44 -8.94 -3.67 -14.99
C THR A 44 -9.13 -4.09 -13.53
N PRO A 45 -10.36 -4.44 -13.12
CA PRO A 45 -10.60 -5.01 -11.80
C PRO A 45 -9.73 -6.25 -11.51
N GLU A 46 -9.42 -7.03 -12.55
CA GLU A 46 -8.51 -8.19 -12.44
C GLU A 46 -7.08 -7.74 -12.12
N GLN A 47 -6.54 -6.74 -12.82
CA GLN A 47 -5.21 -6.20 -12.52
C GLN A 47 -5.13 -5.59 -11.12
N GLU A 48 -6.20 -4.93 -10.68
CA GLU A 48 -6.30 -4.41 -9.31
C GLU A 48 -6.29 -5.54 -8.27
N PHE A 49 -7.01 -6.63 -8.52
CA PHE A 49 -6.99 -7.81 -7.68
C PHE A 49 -5.59 -8.42 -7.58
N TRP A 50 -4.92 -8.61 -8.72
CA TRP A 50 -3.54 -9.12 -8.76
C TRP A 50 -2.57 -8.25 -7.95
N ALA A 51 -2.67 -6.93 -8.07
CA ALA A 51 -1.84 -6.00 -7.28
C ALA A 51 -2.12 -6.11 -5.77
N HIS A 52 -3.38 -6.29 -5.37
CA HIS A 52 -3.71 -6.52 -3.96
C HIS A 52 -3.13 -7.83 -3.44
N CYS A 53 -3.22 -8.92 -4.21
CA CYS A 53 -2.61 -10.19 -3.86
C CYS A 53 -1.09 -10.08 -3.74
N SER A 54 -0.41 -9.40 -4.67
CA SER A 54 1.05 -9.24 -4.60
C SER A 54 1.50 -8.42 -3.40
N ASN A 55 0.74 -7.39 -3.00
CA ASN A 55 1.04 -6.60 -1.80
C ASN A 55 0.94 -7.45 -0.53
N LEU A 56 -0.11 -8.27 -0.41
CA LEU A 56 -0.29 -9.17 0.73
C LEU A 56 0.78 -10.26 0.78
N GLN A 57 1.14 -10.83 -0.38
CA GLN A 57 2.21 -11.82 -0.48
C GLN A 57 3.55 -11.23 -0.02
N THR A 58 3.93 -10.08 -0.56
CA THR A 58 5.18 -9.40 -0.19
C THR A 58 5.21 -9.10 1.32
N TRP A 59 4.10 -8.59 1.86
CA TRP A 59 3.97 -8.32 3.29
C TRP A 59 4.18 -9.58 4.15
N ALA A 60 3.61 -10.73 3.75
CA ALA A 60 3.79 -11.99 4.45
C ALA A 60 5.23 -12.56 4.32
N GLU A 61 5.82 -12.51 3.13
CA GLU A 61 7.20 -12.97 2.87
C GLU A 61 8.25 -12.17 3.65
N HIS A 62 7.94 -10.91 3.96
CA HIS A 62 8.77 -10.02 4.77
C HIS A 62 8.38 -10.03 6.26
N HIS A 63 7.84 -11.15 6.76
CA HIS A 63 7.52 -11.34 8.18
C HIS A 63 6.61 -10.26 8.75
N TYR A 64 5.63 -9.85 7.96
CA TYR A 64 4.62 -8.85 8.33
C TYR A 64 5.18 -7.46 8.61
N ASP A 65 6.30 -7.08 7.98
CA ASP A 65 6.87 -5.73 8.09
C ASP A 65 5.80 -4.67 7.78
N THR A 66 5.41 -3.93 8.82
CA THR A 66 4.29 -2.99 8.80
C THR A 66 4.55 -1.79 7.88
N ARG A 67 5.79 -1.60 7.42
CA ARG A 67 6.15 -0.56 6.44
C ARG A 67 5.69 -0.89 5.03
N LEU A 68 5.50 -2.18 4.71
CA LEU A 68 5.20 -2.68 3.36
C LEU A 68 3.71 -2.71 3.02
N LEU A 69 2.84 -2.55 4.02
CA LEU A 69 1.40 -2.53 3.85
C LEU A 69 0.82 -1.45 4.75
N HIS A 70 -0.01 -0.58 4.16
CA HIS A 70 -0.60 0.56 4.86
C HIS A 70 -1.24 0.14 6.20
N SER A 71 -1.00 0.96 7.22
CA SER A 71 -1.35 0.72 8.63
C SER A 71 -2.81 0.33 8.88
N ASN A 72 -3.74 0.91 8.11
CA ASN A 72 -5.17 0.60 8.17
C ASN A 72 -5.54 -0.85 7.82
N ILE A 73 -4.60 -1.63 7.26
CA ILE A 73 -4.80 -3.04 6.89
C ILE A 73 -3.78 -3.93 7.60
N SER A 74 -2.51 -3.51 7.67
CA SER A 74 -1.48 -4.32 8.35
C SER A 74 -1.80 -4.57 9.82
N PHE A 75 -2.24 -3.56 10.57
CA PHE A 75 -2.55 -3.74 12.00
C PHE A 75 -3.78 -4.61 12.27
N PRO A 76 -4.94 -4.42 11.59
CA PRO A 76 -6.06 -5.34 11.74
C PRO A 76 -5.71 -6.79 11.36
N LEU A 77 -4.90 -7.00 10.32
CA LEU A 77 -4.48 -8.35 9.91
C LEU A 77 -3.52 -8.97 10.94
N LEU A 78 -2.51 -8.24 11.41
CA LEU A 78 -1.60 -8.70 12.48
C LEU A 78 -2.38 -9.15 13.70
N ARG A 79 -3.32 -8.32 14.16
CA ARG A 79 -4.17 -8.66 15.29
C ARG A 79 -4.92 -9.99 15.08
N ARG A 80 -5.49 -10.22 13.89
CA ARG A 80 -6.20 -11.46 13.57
C ARG A 80 -5.26 -12.66 13.51
N LEU A 81 -4.04 -12.49 13.00
CA LEU A 81 -3.03 -13.54 12.96
C LEU A 81 -2.54 -13.91 14.37
N THR A 82 -2.31 -12.92 15.23
CA THR A 82 -1.98 -13.14 16.65
C THR A 82 -3.14 -13.83 17.37
N GLU A 83 -4.39 -13.42 17.16
CA GLU A 83 -5.59 -14.09 17.69
C GLU A 83 -5.70 -15.55 17.22
N ALA A 84 -5.23 -15.86 16.00
CA ALA A 84 -5.21 -17.21 15.44
C ALA A 84 -4.01 -18.06 15.92
N GLY A 85 -3.08 -17.47 16.68
CA GLY A 85 -1.90 -18.17 17.21
C GLY A 85 -0.72 -18.24 16.23
N ASP A 86 -0.65 -17.34 15.25
CA ASP A 86 0.53 -17.22 14.40
C ASP A 86 1.77 -16.85 15.25
N PRO A 87 2.87 -17.61 15.19
CA PRO A 87 4.03 -17.42 16.07
C PRO A 87 4.91 -16.23 15.69
N VAL A 88 4.75 -15.70 14.47
CA VAL A 88 5.54 -14.59 13.91
C VAL A 88 4.80 -13.27 14.10
N ALA A 89 3.47 -13.27 13.99
CA ALA A 89 2.64 -12.07 14.15
C ALA A 89 2.66 -11.50 15.58
N LYS A 90 2.99 -10.21 15.71
CA LYS A 90 3.10 -9.49 16.99
C LYS A 90 2.55 -8.06 16.89
#